data_AF-A0A2T7PAJ6-F1
#
_entry.id   AF-A0A2T7PAJ6-F1
#
_cell.length_a   1.000
_cell.length_b   1.000
_cell.length_c   1.000
_cell.angle_alpha   90.00
_cell.angle_beta   90.00
_cell.angle_gamma   90.00
#
_symmetry.space_group_name_H-M   'P 1'
#
loop_
_entity.id
_entity.type
_entity.pdbx_description
1 polymer ?
#
loop_
_entity_poly.entity_id
_entity_poly.type
_entity_poly.pdbx_seq_one_letter_code
_entity_poly.pdbx_strand_id
1 'polypeptide(L)'
;MNLERYDVSLLFVTDEYIATLNSNYRQVHGPTDVLSFPALEITQAGMLPTHGESDGDELCLGDIYIAPAYIRKECQSHGDNFHNVMMATVTHGLCHLTGLDHETEDDWRHMVEAERDILSSSYKHTADLPEGDAVFAGESCRKTRDICDTTTGKTRS
;
A
#
# COMPACT_ATOMS: atom_id res chain seq x y z
N MET A 1 -20.17 -1.25 10.30
CA MET A 1 -19.38 -0.11 9.76
C MET A 1 -20.01 0.31 8.44
N ASN A 2 -20.20 1.60 8.21
CA ASN A 2 -20.72 2.11 6.94
C ASN A 2 -19.55 2.41 6.00
N LEU A 3 -19.04 1.38 5.32
CA LEU A 3 -17.89 1.50 4.42
C LEU A 3 -18.21 2.26 3.13
N GLU A 4 -19.50 2.42 2.79
CA GLU A 4 -19.96 3.13 1.58
C GLU A 4 -19.60 4.62 1.58
N ARG A 5 -19.16 5.16 2.72
CA ARG A 5 -18.70 6.54 2.85
C ARG A 5 -17.24 6.74 2.50
N TYR A 6 -16.45 5.69 2.28
CA TYR A 6 -15.03 5.83 2.00
C TYR A 6 -14.71 5.52 0.54
N ASP A 7 -13.83 6.31 -0.06
CA ASP A 7 -13.31 6.09 -1.39
C ASP A 7 -11.78 5.98 -1.38
N VAL A 8 -11.25 5.19 -2.31
CA VAL A 8 -9.83 4.97 -2.56
C VAL A 8 -9.63 4.95 -4.07
N SER A 9 -8.66 5.70 -4.59
CA SER A 9 -8.24 5.57 -5.98
C SER A 9 -7.09 4.58 -6.12
N LEU A 10 -7.21 3.65 -7.07
CA LEU A 10 -6.11 2.76 -7.45
C LEU A 10 -5.72 3.03 -8.91
N LEU A 11 -4.48 3.47 -9.12
CA LEU A 11 -3.97 3.87 -10.43
C LEU A 11 -2.82 2.95 -10.85
N PHE A 12 -3.00 2.25 -11.97
CA PHE A 12 -1.90 1.55 -12.63
C PHE A 12 -1.19 2.48 -13.59
N VAL A 13 0.11 2.67 -13.37
CA VAL A 13 0.93 3.64 -14.08
C VAL A 13 2.17 2.99 -14.67
N THR A 14 2.84 3.71 -15.57
CA THR A 14 4.10 3.26 -16.16
C THR A 14 5.28 3.49 -15.21
N ASP A 15 6.38 2.77 -15.44
CA ASP A 15 7.62 2.91 -14.68
C ASP A 15 8.16 4.35 -14.75
N GLU A 16 8.04 5.02 -15.89
CA GLU A 16 8.48 6.42 -16.05
C GLU A 16 7.64 7.38 -15.20
N TYR A 17 6.33 7.15 -15.13
CA TYR A 17 5.43 8.00 -14.36
C TYR A 17 5.65 7.81 -12.86
N ILE A 18 5.72 6.57 -12.38
CA ILE A 18 5.97 6.31 -10.96
C ILE A 18 7.37 6.77 -10.54
N ALA A 19 8.37 6.68 -11.43
CA ALA A 19 9.71 7.21 -11.15
C ALA A 19 9.69 8.74 -10.99
N THR A 20 8.88 9.43 -11.79
CA THR A 20 8.67 10.88 -11.67
C THR A 20 8.04 11.23 -10.32
N LEU A 21 7.01 10.49 -9.90
CA LEU A 21 6.40 10.66 -8.58
C LEU A 21 7.40 10.37 -7.45
N ASN A 22 8.15 9.28 -7.54
CA ASN A 22 9.13 8.88 -6.54
C ASN A 22 10.20 9.97 -6.35
N SER A 23 10.69 10.55 -7.44
CA SER A 23 11.63 11.67 -7.38
C SER A 23 11.01 12.94 -6.81
N ASN A 24 9.79 13.28 -7.21
CA ASN A 24 9.13 14.52 -6.76
C ASN A 24 8.77 14.49 -5.27
N TYR A 25 8.25 13.37 -4.78
CA TYR A 25 7.68 13.29 -3.44
C TYR A 25 8.58 12.59 -2.42
N ARG A 26 9.41 11.62 -2.83
CA ARG A 26 10.35 10.90 -1.94
C ARG A 26 11.81 11.31 -2.12
N GLN A 27 12.14 12.11 -3.14
CA GLN A 27 13.52 12.43 -3.50
C GLN A 27 14.35 11.19 -3.84
N VAL A 28 13.70 10.11 -4.31
CA VAL A 28 14.34 8.86 -4.73
C VAL A 28 14.29 8.74 -6.26
N HIS A 29 15.43 8.40 -6.85
CA HIS A 29 15.53 8.23 -8.29
C HIS A 29 15.16 6.80 -8.72
N GLY A 30 14.36 6.70 -9.78
CA GLY A 30 13.95 5.44 -10.39
C GLY A 30 12.54 4.99 -10.00
N PRO A 31 12.01 3.97 -10.71
CA PRO A 31 10.69 3.44 -10.43
C PRO A 31 10.66 2.70 -9.08
N THR A 32 9.45 2.59 -8.54
CA THR A 32 9.13 1.76 -7.39
C THR A 32 7.90 0.91 -7.73
N ASP A 33 7.55 -0.07 -6.91
CA ASP A 33 6.36 -0.89 -7.06
C ASP A 33 5.07 -0.13 -6.72
N VAL A 34 5.07 0.63 -5.63
CA VAL A 34 3.91 1.38 -5.14
C VAL A 34 4.27 2.71 -4.46
N LEU A 35 3.38 3.69 -4.62
CA LEU A 35 3.35 4.93 -3.83
C LEU A 35 1.92 5.17 -3.33
N SER A 36 1.78 5.49 -2.06
CA SER A 36 0.48 5.77 -1.43
C SER A 36 0.44 7.20 -0.93
N PHE A 37 -0.64 7.91 -1.25
CA PHE A 37 -0.86 9.31 -0.92
C PHE A 37 -2.15 9.44 -0.10
N PRO A 38 -2.05 9.44 1.24
CA PRO A 38 -3.21 9.66 2.11
C PRO A 38 -3.81 11.04 1.88
N ALA A 39 -5.13 11.10 1.68
CA ALA A 39 -5.87 12.36 1.55
C ALA A 39 -6.44 12.86 2.89
N LEU A 40 -6.54 11.97 3.88
CA LEU A 40 -7.01 12.28 5.23
C LEU A 40 -5.89 12.11 6.26
N GLU A 41 -5.94 12.95 7.29
CA GLU A 41 -5.10 12.77 8.46
C GLU A 41 -5.67 11.64 9.33
N ILE A 42 -4.86 10.60 9.52
CA ILE A 42 -5.23 9.46 10.36
C ILE A 42 -4.75 9.72 11.79
N THR A 43 -5.70 9.90 12.70
CA THR A 43 -5.42 10.18 14.12
C THR A 43 -4.99 8.94 14.91
N GLN A 44 -5.33 7.75 14.42
CA GLN A 44 -4.93 6.47 15.01
C GLN A 44 -4.68 5.44 13.90
N ALA A 45 -3.46 4.93 13.82
CA ALA A 45 -3.07 3.93 12.83
C ALA A 45 -3.98 2.69 12.85
N GLY A 46 -4.40 2.24 11.67
CA GLY A 46 -5.29 1.09 11.49
C GLY A 46 -6.76 1.37 11.79
N MET A 47 -7.12 2.61 12.16
CA MET A 47 -8.51 3.02 12.42
C MET A 47 -8.98 3.99 11.34
N LEU A 48 -10.10 3.67 10.69
CA LEU A 48 -10.72 4.58 9.73
C LEU A 48 -11.31 5.80 10.45
N PRO A 49 -11.15 7.01 9.90
CA PRO A 49 -11.66 8.23 10.50
C PRO A 49 -13.18 8.22 10.55
N THR A 50 -13.78 8.38 11.73
CA THR A 50 -15.24 8.23 11.92
C THR A 50 -16.03 9.50 11.65
N HIS A 51 -15.36 10.66 11.52
CA HIS A 51 -15.97 11.97 11.30
C HIS A 51 -15.16 12.71 10.22
N GLY A 52 -15.86 13.28 9.23
CA GLY A 52 -15.28 14.29 8.33
C GLY A 52 -15.28 15.66 9.00
N GLU A 53 -14.94 16.71 8.25
CA GLU A 53 -15.13 18.08 8.74
C GLU A 53 -16.61 18.40 8.99
N SER A 54 -17.54 17.70 8.31
CA SER A 54 -18.99 17.77 8.53
C SER A 54 -19.67 16.40 8.61
N ASP A 55 -20.87 16.36 9.21
CA ASP A 55 -21.73 15.18 9.25
C ASP A 55 -22.30 14.89 7.84
N GLY A 56 -21.89 13.76 7.25
CA GLY A 56 -22.41 13.27 5.96
C GLY A 56 -21.40 13.22 4.80
N ASP A 57 -20.18 13.70 5.00
CA ASP A 57 -19.17 13.74 3.93
C ASP A 57 -18.71 12.34 3.49
N GLU A 58 -18.43 12.21 2.18
CA GLU A 58 -17.59 11.13 1.65
C GLU A 58 -16.14 11.35 2.10
N LEU A 59 -15.49 10.28 2.52
CA LEU A 59 -14.16 10.27 3.13
C LEU A 59 -13.17 9.62 2.18
N CYS A 60 -12.51 10.44 1.38
CA CYS A 60 -11.45 10.00 0.48
C CYS A 60 -10.22 9.60 1.28
N LEU A 61 -9.90 8.31 1.34
CA LEU A 61 -8.71 7.81 2.02
C LEU A 61 -7.43 8.21 1.27
N GLY A 62 -7.53 8.36 -0.05
CA GLY A 62 -6.46 8.83 -0.92
C GLY A 62 -6.18 7.92 -2.10
N ASP A 63 -4.96 8.04 -2.64
CA ASP A 63 -4.57 7.42 -3.90
C ASP A 63 -3.43 6.41 -3.71
N ILE A 64 -3.52 5.29 -4.43
CA ILE A 64 -2.48 4.27 -4.53
C ILE A 64 -2.03 4.19 -5.99
N TYR A 65 -0.77 4.47 -6.25
CA TYR A 65 -0.14 4.35 -7.56
C TYR A 65 0.71 3.09 -7.60
N ILE A 66 0.46 2.20 -8.55
CA ILE A 66 1.17 0.94 -8.72
C ILE A 66 1.80 0.89 -10.11
N ALA A 67 3.02 0.36 -10.22
CA ALA A 67 3.68 0.09 -11.50
C ALA A 67 3.74 -1.43 -11.80
N PRO A 68 2.73 -1.99 -12.51
CA PRO A 68 2.68 -3.43 -12.75
C PRO A 68 3.82 -3.98 -13.60
N ALA A 69 4.37 -3.17 -14.52
CA ALA A 69 5.47 -3.57 -15.38
C ALA A 69 6.76 -3.76 -14.55
N TYR A 70 7.07 -2.79 -13.68
CA TYR A 70 8.13 -2.91 -12.69
C TYR A 70 7.97 -4.15 -11.81
N ILE A 71 6.80 -4.35 -11.18
CA ILE A 71 6.52 -5.52 -10.32
C ILE A 71 6.75 -6.83 -11.08
N ARG A 72 6.27 -6.92 -12.33
CA ARG A 72 6.44 -8.12 -13.17
C ARG A 72 7.91 -8.43 -13.42
N LYS A 73 8.73 -7.41 -13.68
CA LYS A 73 10.18 -7.56 -13.90
C LYS A 73 10.90 -8.04 -12.64
N GLU A 74 10.54 -7.50 -11.48
CA GLU A 74 11.09 -7.94 -10.19
C GLU A 74 10.69 -9.40 -9.89
N CYS A 75 9.42 -9.74 -10.09
CA CYS A 75 8.93 -11.11 -9.92
C CYS A 75 9.68 -12.11 -10.81
N GLN A 76 9.93 -11.76 -12.08
CA GLN A 76 10.72 -12.60 -13.00
C GLN A 76 12.16 -12.80 -12.53
N SER A 77 12.74 -11.78 -11.90
CA SER A 77 14.13 -11.81 -11.41
C SER A 77 14.27 -12.63 -10.13
N HIS A 78 13.26 -12.63 -9.27
CA HIS A 78 13.27 -13.31 -7.98
C HIS A 78 12.57 -14.68 -7.98
N GLY A 79 11.81 -14.99 -9.04
CA GLY A 79 11.01 -16.22 -9.13
C GLY A 79 9.68 -16.14 -8.37
N ASP A 80 9.22 -14.93 -8.05
CA ASP A 80 7.99 -14.71 -7.29
C ASP A 80 6.73 -14.78 -8.17
N ASN A 81 5.60 -15.12 -7.56
CA ASN A 81 4.31 -15.11 -8.24
C ASN A 81 3.78 -13.67 -8.37
N PHE A 82 3.65 -13.19 -9.61
CA PHE A 82 3.17 -11.84 -9.91
C PHE A 82 1.81 -11.50 -9.26
N HIS A 83 0.88 -12.45 -9.23
CA HIS A 83 -0.45 -12.21 -8.65
C HIS A 83 -0.34 -12.02 -7.12
N ASN A 84 0.44 -12.87 -6.44
CA ASN A 84 0.63 -12.77 -5.00
C ASN A 84 1.32 -11.46 -4.62
N VAL A 85 2.37 -11.08 -5.37
CA VAL A 85 3.05 -9.79 -5.16
C VAL A 85 2.11 -8.62 -5.42
N MET A 86 1.32 -8.65 -6.50
CA MET A 86 0.35 -7.58 -6.79
C MET A 86 -0.68 -7.41 -5.67
N MET A 87 -1.24 -8.51 -5.16
CA MET A 87 -2.19 -8.47 -4.04
C MET A 87 -1.55 -7.92 -2.77
N ALA A 88 -0.32 -8.33 -2.48
CA ALA A 88 0.46 -7.81 -1.37
C ALA A 88 0.73 -6.31 -1.52
N THR A 89 1.13 -5.84 -2.71
CA THR A 89 1.37 -4.42 -3.02
C THR A 89 0.12 -3.56 -2.84
N VAL A 90 -1.05 -4.03 -3.31
CA VAL A 90 -2.32 -3.32 -3.10
C VAL A 90 -2.67 -3.25 -1.62
N THR A 91 -2.52 -4.37 -0.90
CA THR A 91 -2.81 -4.46 0.54
C THR A 91 -1.91 -3.53 1.33
N HIS A 92 -0.62 -3.51 1.00
CA HIS A 92 0.38 -2.64 1.58
C HIS A 92 0.03 -1.16 1.38
N GLY A 93 -0.39 -0.77 0.17
CA GLY A 93 -0.85 0.59 -0.10
C GLY A 93 -2.07 0.98 0.73
N LEU A 94 -3.04 0.07 0.90
CA LEU A 94 -4.20 0.30 1.76
C LEU A 94 -3.81 0.47 3.24
N CYS A 95 -2.89 -0.36 3.75
CA CYS A 95 -2.36 -0.21 5.11
C CYS A 95 -1.80 1.20 5.32
N HIS A 96 -1.01 1.70 4.37
CA HIS A 96 -0.48 3.05 4.40
C HIS A 96 -1.54 4.15 4.36
N LEU A 97 -2.60 4.01 3.56
CA LEU A 97 -3.73 4.95 3.59
C LEU A 97 -4.48 4.97 4.94
N THR A 98 -4.41 3.89 5.71
CA THR A 98 -4.96 3.80 7.07
C THR A 98 -3.97 4.19 8.16
N GLY A 99 -2.85 4.82 7.81
CA GLY A 99 -1.85 5.32 8.74
C GLY A 99 -0.99 4.24 9.41
N LEU A 100 -1.03 3.00 8.92
CA LEU A 100 -0.04 1.99 9.30
C LEU A 100 1.26 2.26 8.55
N ASP A 101 2.38 2.15 9.26
CA ASP A 101 3.71 2.36 8.70
C ASP A 101 4.66 1.25 9.16
N HIS A 102 5.90 1.25 8.67
CA HIS A 102 6.91 0.24 8.98
C HIS A 102 8.28 0.82 9.31
N GLU A 103 8.36 2.11 9.64
CA GLU A 103 9.61 2.79 10.04
C GLU A 103 10.30 2.16 11.26
N THR A 104 9.52 1.61 12.20
CA THR A 104 10.04 0.91 13.39
C THR A 104 9.67 -0.58 13.37
N GLU A 105 10.42 -1.41 14.12
CA GLU A 105 10.12 -2.84 14.25
C GLU A 105 8.71 -3.08 14.83
N ASP A 106 8.27 -2.23 15.77
CA ASP A 106 6.95 -2.35 16.39
C ASP A 106 5.85 -1.99 15.37
N ASP A 107 6.04 -0.93 14.59
CA ASP A 107 5.09 -0.53 13.54
C ASP A 107 5.04 -1.58 12.42
N TRP A 108 6.20 -2.08 11.99
CA TRP A 108 6.30 -3.17 11.02
C TRP A 108 5.51 -4.40 11.46
N ARG A 109 5.60 -4.80 12.74
CA ARG A 109 4.81 -5.95 13.24
C ARG A 109 3.31 -5.70 13.12
N HIS A 110 2.83 -4.51 13.48
CA HIS A 110 1.41 -4.17 13.36
C HIS A 110 0.95 -4.15 11.89
N MET A 111 1.77 -3.57 11.00
CA MET A 111 1.46 -3.53 9.57
C MET A 111 1.41 -4.93 8.96
N VAL A 112 2.37 -5.80 9.28
CA VAL A 112 2.40 -7.19 8.78
C VAL A 112 1.21 -8.00 9.27
N GLU A 113 0.80 -7.81 10.53
CA GLU A 113 -0.40 -8.46 11.06
C GLU A 113 -1.66 -8.01 10.28
N ALA A 114 -1.81 -6.71 10.05
CA ALA A 114 -2.91 -6.16 9.25
C ALA A 114 -2.90 -6.66 7.80
N GLU A 115 -1.73 -6.66 7.15
CA GLU A 115 -1.57 -7.19 5.78
C GLU A 115 -2.00 -8.66 5.71
N ARG A 116 -1.60 -9.47 6.70
CA ARG A 116 -1.96 -10.88 6.77
C ARG A 116 -3.46 -11.09 6.93
N ASP A 117 -4.12 -10.29 7.75
CA ASP A 117 -5.56 -10.37 7.98
C ASP A 117 -6.34 -10.00 6.70
N ILE A 118 -5.92 -8.93 6.02
CA ILE A 118 -6.54 -8.50 4.76
C ILE A 118 -6.34 -9.55 3.66
N LEU A 119 -5.11 -10.04 3.49
CA LEU A 119 -4.81 -11.06 2.48
C LEU A 119 -5.56 -12.37 2.77
N SER A 120 -5.54 -12.85 4.01
CA SER A 120 -6.21 -14.11 4.37
C SER A 120 -7.73 -14.07 4.20
N SER A 121 -8.36 -12.90 4.41
CA SER A 121 -9.79 -12.71 4.17
C SER A 121 -10.11 -12.62 2.66
N SER A 122 -9.22 -12.01 1.88
CA SER A 122 -9.34 -11.89 0.42
C SER A 122 -9.19 -13.24 -0.29
N TYR A 123 -8.22 -14.06 0.13
CA TYR A 123 -8.01 -15.40 -0.43
C TYR A 123 -9.22 -16.34 -0.22
N LYS A 124 -10.02 -16.15 0.84
CA LYS A 124 -11.27 -16.90 1.06
C LYS A 124 -12.34 -16.62 0.00
N HIS A 125 -12.26 -15.48 -0.71
CA HIS A 125 -13.18 -15.11 -1.79
C HIS A 125 -12.65 -15.47 -3.18
N THR A 126 -11.35 -15.76 -3.31
CA THR A 126 -10.69 -16.18 -4.56
C THR A 126 -10.28 -17.64 -4.45
N ALA A 127 -11.25 -18.56 -4.50
CA ALA A 127 -11.06 -20.00 -4.26
C ALA A 127 -10.20 -20.76 -5.30
N ASP A 128 -9.29 -20.11 -6.04
CA ASP A 128 -8.55 -20.70 -7.17
C ASP A 128 -7.10 -20.17 -7.29
N LEU A 129 -6.39 -19.98 -6.17
CA LEU A 129 -4.94 -19.72 -6.21
C LEU A 129 -4.21 -20.83 -5.45
N PRO A 130 -3.11 -21.38 -6.01
CA PRO A 130 -2.43 -22.53 -5.43
C PRO A 130 -1.95 -22.22 -4.02
N GLU A 131 -2.28 -23.12 -3.09
CA GLU A 131 -1.74 -23.11 -1.73
C GLU A 131 -0.21 -23.32 -1.80
N GLY A 132 0.53 -22.23 -1.64
CA GLY A 132 1.98 -22.22 -1.63
C GLY A 132 2.47 -20.81 -1.91
N ASP A 133 3.13 -20.22 -0.92
CA ASP A 133 3.84 -18.93 -1.02
C ASP A 133 2.91 -17.70 -1.02
N ALA A 134 2.22 -17.49 0.10
CA ALA A 134 1.75 -16.16 0.46
C ALA A 134 2.97 -15.25 0.61
N VAL A 135 3.32 -14.53 -0.47
CA VAL A 135 4.29 -13.45 -0.42
C VAL A 135 3.63 -12.33 0.38
N PHE A 136 3.98 -12.22 1.66
CA PHE A 136 3.60 -11.07 2.45
C PHE A 136 4.51 -9.90 2.04
N ALA A 137 3.96 -8.71 1.80
CA ALA A 137 4.77 -7.55 1.43
C ALA A 137 5.87 -7.30 2.50
N GLY A 138 5.58 -7.60 3.77
CA GLY A 138 6.58 -7.65 4.85
C GLY A 138 7.80 -8.57 4.65
N GLU A 139 7.71 -9.66 3.88
CA GLU A 139 8.87 -10.51 3.54
C GLU A 139 9.67 -9.95 2.35
N SER A 140 9.01 -9.29 1.40
CA SER A 140 9.67 -8.51 0.35
C SER A 140 10.41 -7.29 0.95
N CYS A 141 9.79 -6.63 1.93
CA CYS A 141 10.33 -5.50 2.68
C CYS A 141 11.67 -5.82 3.38
N ARG A 142 11.89 -7.06 3.84
CA ARG A 142 13.20 -7.48 4.40
C ARG A 142 14.31 -7.56 3.37
N LYS A 143 14.00 -7.80 2.10
CA LYS A 143 15.00 -7.85 1.02
C LYS A 143 15.28 -6.47 0.42
N THR A 144 14.31 -5.56 0.43
CA THR A 144 14.45 -4.26 -0.27
C THR A 144 14.63 -3.06 0.63
N ARG A 145 14.21 -3.09 1.91
CA ARG A 145 14.43 -2.09 2.99
C ARG A 145 14.27 -0.58 2.67
N ASP A 146 13.96 -0.19 1.43
CA ASP A 146 14.06 1.17 0.92
C ASP A 146 12.94 1.54 -0.09
N ILE A 147 12.02 0.64 -0.45
CA ILE A 147 11.24 0.84 -1.70
C ILE A 147 9.81 1.41 -1.51
N CYS A 148 9.22 1.42 -0.32
CA CYS A 148 7.86 1.94 -0.12
C CYS A 148 7.71 2.77 1.17
N ASP A 149 7.89 4.10 1.10
CA ASP A 149 7.48 5.02 2.17
C ASP A 149 6.32 5.88 1.68
N THR A 150 5.44 6.18 2.62
CA THR A 150 4.40 7.19 2.47
C THR A 150 5.02 8.56 2.30
N THR A 151 4.46 9.37 1.41
CA THR A 151 4.83 10.78 1.31
C THR A 151 3.90 11.54 2.26
N THR A 152 4.11 11.37 3.57
CA THR A 152 3.35 12.15 4.55
C THR A 152 3.62 13.64 4.30
N GLY A 153 2.56 14.37 3.96
CA GLY A 153 2.58 15.79 3.68
C GLY A 153 2.88 16.62 4.93
N LYS A 154 4.12 16.57 5.43
CA LYS A 154 4.67 17.60 6.31
C LYS A 154 4.79 18.89 5.50
N THR A 155 3.68 19.59 5.36
CA THR A 155 3.68 21.01 5.08
C THR A 155 4.50 21.66 6.20
N ARG A 156 5.73 22.06 5.87
CA ARG A 156 6.51 22.96 6.71
C ARG A 156 5.77 24.30 6.69
N SER A 157 5.00 24.57 7.74
CA SER A 157 4.76 25.95 8.20
C SER A 157 5.91 26.40 9.09
#